data_AF-A0A5B1QDC0-F1
#
_entry.id   AF-A0A5B1QDC0-F1
#
_cell.length_a   1.000
_cell.length_b   1.000
_cell.length_c   1.000
_cell.angle_alpha   90.00
_cell.angle_beta   90.00
_cell.angle_gamma   90.00
#
_symmetry.space_group_name_H-M   'P 1'
#
loop_
_entity.id
_entity.type
_entity.pdbx_description
1 polymer ?
#
loop_
_entity_poly.entity_id
_entity_poly.type
_entity_poly.pdbx_seq_one_letter_code
_entity_poly.pdbx_strand_id
1 'polypeptide(L)'
;LRARKAKREPKRCLKCQKIGTHFAKECPQEHDTCGTCGKEHTTKSCTETEQKHYWCVNCSIHGHASWERVCATFTRKCEEHDKR
;
A
#
# COMPACT_ATOMS: atom_id res chain seq x y z
N LEU A 1 -10.77 32.74 -0.54
CA LEU A 1 -9.93 31.53 -0.42
C LEU A 1 -10.37 30.51 -1.48
N ARG A 2 -9.51 30.14 -2.43
CA ARG A 2 -9.81 29.04 -3.38
C ARG A 2 -9.44 27.72 -2.72
N ALA A 3 -10.42 26.89 -2.40
CA ALA A 3 -10.17 25.51 -1.96
C ALA A 3 -9.65 24.69 -3.15
N ARG A 4 -8.52 23.98 -2.98
CA ARG A 4 -8.02 23.02 -3.97
C ARG A 4 -8.68 21.66 -3.72
N LYS A 5 -9.16 21.01 -4.78
CA LYS A 5 -9.66 19.63 -4.72
C LYS A 5 -8.51 18.72 -4.25
N ALA A 6 -8.77 17.91 -3.23
CA ALA A 6 -7.81 16.89 -2.80
C ALA A 6 -7.66 15.82 -3.91
N LYS A 7 -6.42 15.41 -4.18
CA LYS A 7 -6.14 14.33 -5.13
C LYS A 7 -6.82 13.05 -4.64
N ARG A 8 -7.45 12.32 -5.55
CA ARG A 8 -8.09 11.04 -5.21
C ARG A 8 -7.06 9.92 -5.18
N GLU A 9 -6.79 9.38 -4.01
CA GLU A 9 -5.88 8.23 -3.85
C GLU A 9 -6.64 6.90 -4.03
N PRO A 10 -6.08 5.92 -4.77
CA PRO A 10 -6.64 4.58 -4.88
C PRO A 10 -6.54 3.87 -3.53
N LYS A 11 -7.58 3.10 -3.20
CA LYS A 11 -7.58 2.30 -1.98
C LYS A 11 -6.63 1.10 -2.12
N ARG A 12 -5.99 0.74 -1.02
CA ARG A 12 -5.22 -0.50 -0.87
C ARG A 12 -6.09 -1.59 -0.28
N CYS A 13 -5.88 -2.83 -0.71
CA CYS A 13 -6.45 -3.99 -0.05
C CYS A 13 -5.81 -4.15 1.32
N LEU A 14 -6.61 -4.15 2.39
CA LEU A 14 -6.06 -4.31 3.76
C LEU A 14 -5.59 -5.73 4.07
N LYS A 15 -5.87 -6.70 3.19
CA LYS A 15 -5.39 -8.08 3.31
C LYS A 15 -4.05 -8.29 2.61
N CYS A 16 -3.96 -8.00 1.31
CA CYS A 16 -2.74 -8.21 0.52
C CYS A 16 -1.88 -6.95 0.30
N GLN A 17 -2.33 -5.78 0.76
CA GLN A 17 -1.66 -4.47 0.61
C GLN A 17 -1.48 -3.97 -0.85
N LYS A 18 -2.04 -4.67 -1.85
CA LYS A 18 -2.04 -4.22 -3.25
C LYS A 18 -2.96 -3.02 -3.46
N ILE A 19 -2.49 -2.05 -4.23
CA ILE A 19 -3.18 -0.78 -4.49
C ILE A 19 -4.03 -0.88 -5.76
N GLY A 20 -5.30 -0.49 -5.66
CA GLY A 20 -6.16 -0.26 -6.82
C GLY A 20 -6.57 -1.51 -7.61
N THR A 21 -6.33 -2.71 -7.08
CA THR A 21 -6.70 -3.99 -7.74
C THR A 21 -8.02 -4.55 -7.25
N HIS A 22 -8.28 -4.52 -5.93
CA HIS A 22 -9.47 -5.08 -5.29
C HIS A 22 -9.59 -4.58 -3.84
N PHE A 23 -10.72 -4.87 -3.19
CA PHE A 23 -10.94 -4.62 -1.77
C PHE A 23 -10.65 -5.86 -0.90
N ALA A 24 -10.42 -5.67 0.39
CA ALA A 24 -10.14 -6.77 1.33
C ALA A 24 -11.21 -7.88 1.30
N LYS A 25 -12.48 -7.52 1.12
CA LYS A 25 -13.62 -8.46 0.98
C LYS A 25 -13.56 -9.37 -0.26
N GLU A 26 -12.84 -8.95 -1.30
CA GLU A 26 -12.68 -9.64 -2.59
C GLU A 26 -11.26 -10.22 -2.73
N CYS A 27 -10.47 -10.18 -1.66
CA CYS A 27 -9.09 -10.64 -1.72
C CYS A 27 -9.04 -12.18 -1.74
N PRO A 28 -8.42 -12.79 -2.75
CA PRO A 28 -8.33 -14.25 -2.84
C PRO A 28 -7.31 -14.87 -1.85
N GLN A 29 -6.52 -14.03 -1.18
CA GLN A 29 -5.48 -14.48 -0.26
C GLN A 29 -6.13 -14.96 1.05
N GLU A 30 -5.67 -16.07 1.61
CA GLU A 30 -6.21 -16.60 2.87
C GLU A 30 -5.63 -15.87 4.08
N HIS A 31 -4.35 -15.50 4.03
CA HIS A 31 -3.62 -14.81 5.08
C HIS A 31 -3.53 -13.29 4.88
N ASP A 32 -3.22 -12.57 5.95
CA ASP A 32 -2.90 -11.14 5.91
C ASP A 32 -1.43 -10.90 5.57
N THR A 33 -1.18 -9.87 4.78
CA THR A 33 0.14 -9.37 4.44
C THR A 33 0.43 -8.09 5.20
N CYS A 34 1.59 -8.04 5.81
CA CYS A 34 2.05 -6.87 6.54
C CYS A 34 2.34 -5.71 5.58
N GLY A 35 1.73 -4.57 5.83
CA GLY A 35 1.97 -3.35 5.06
C GLY A 35 3.37 -2.76 5.24
N THR A 36 4.09 -3.16 6.29
CA THR A 36 5.43 -2.66 6.61
C THR A 36 6.52 -3.54 6.02
N CYS A 37 6.50 -4.84 6.31
CA CYS A 37 7.57 -5.76 5.93
C CYS A 37 7.17 -6.83 4.90
N GLY A 38 5.92 -6.82 4.41
CA GLY A 38 5.46 -7.74 3.35
C GLY A 38 5.30 -9.21 3.74
N LYS A 39 5.51 -9.58 5.01
CA LYS A 39 5.40 -10.96 5.52
C LYS A 39 3.95 -11.31 5.91
N GLU A 40 3.70 -12.59 6.15
CA GLU A 40 2.40 -13.15 6.54
C GLU A 40 2.04 -12.84 8.00
N HIS A 41 1.57 -11.61 8.25
CA HIS A 41 0.96 -11.18 9.50
C HIS A 41 0.24 -9.83 9.31
N THR A 42 -0.63 -9.48 10.26
CA THR A 42 -1.25 -8.15 10.27
C THR A 42 -0.22 -7.07 10.59
N THR A 43 -0.29 -5.90 9.96
CA THR A 43 0.63 -4.78 10.24
C THR A 43 0.69 -4.40 11.73
N LYS A 44 -0.39 -4.64 12.48
CA LYS A 44 -0.45 -4.39 13.93
C LYS A 44 0.47 -5.32 14.74
N SER A 45 0.69 -6.54 14.25
CA SER A 45 1.58 -7.54 14.86
C SER A 45 3.02 -7.44 14.36
N CYS A 46 3.33 -6.46 13.50
CA CYS A 46 4.66 -6.30 12.95
C CYS A 46 5.62 -5.76 14.01
N THR A 47 6.72 -6.47 14.24
CA THR A 47 7.81 -6.07 15.15
C THR A 47 8.98 -5.39 14.44
N GLU A 48 8.89 -5.26 13.11
CA GLU A 48 9.95 -4.67 12.28
C GLU A 48 9.96 -3.15 12.45
N THR A 49 11.04 -2.64 13.03
CA THR A 49 11.26 -1.19 13.23
C THR A 49 12.33 -0.62 12.30
N GLU A 50 13.16 -1.48 11.70
CA GLU A 50 14.24 -1.04 10.82
C GLU A 50 13.73 -0.86 9.39
N GLN A 51 13.88 0.36 8.84
CA GLN A 51 13.43 0.70 7.49
C GLN A 51 14.07 -0.18 6.40
N LYS A 52 15.26 -0.73 6.64
CA LYS A 52 15.93 -1.70 5.74
C LYS A 52 15.12 -2.99 5.55
N HIS A 53 14.31 -3.37 6.53
CA HIS A 53 13.44 -4.55 6.48
C HIS A 53 12.05 -4.22 5.95
N TYR A 54 11.77 -2.95 5.65
CA TYR A 54 10.52 -2.59 5.02
C TYR A 54 10.49 -3.14 3.60
N TRP A 55 9.32 -3.57 3.19
CA TRP A 55 9.07 -4.16 1.89
C TRP A 55 7.75 -3.65 1.33
N CYS A 56 7.80 -3.23 0.07
CA CYS A 56 6.62 -2.78 -0.64
C CYS A 56 6.12 -3.87 -1.59
N VAL A 57 4.91 -4.39 -1.36
CA VAL A 57 4.30 -5.43 -2.21
C VAL A 57 3.89 -4.93 -3.60
N ASN A 58 3.87 -3.61 -3.80
CA ASN A 58 3.42 -2.98 -5.04
C ASN A 58 4.57 -2.73 -6.03
N CYS A 59 5.81 -2.57 -5.55
CA CYS A 59 7.00 -2.46 -6.40
C CYS A 59 8.04 -3.55 -6.15
N SER A 60 7.82 -4.42 -5.16
CA SER A 60 8.71 -5.52 -4.78
C SER A 60 10.14 -5.07 -4.47
N ILE A 61 10.27 -3.95 -3.74
CA ILE A 61 11.55 -3.33 -3.36
C ILE A 61 11.62 -3.14 -1.85
N HIS A 62 12.82 -3.33 -1.28
CA HIS A 62 13.14 -3.04 0.11
C HIS A 62 13.43 -1.54 0.35
N GLY A 63 13.27 -1.10 1.59
CA GLY A 63 13.63 0.25 2.03
C GLY A 63 12.44 1.20 2.18
N HIS A 64 11.24 0.77 1.79
CA HIS A 64 10.00 1.48 2.11
C HIS A 64 8.83 0.52 2.28
N ALA A 65 7.84 0.94 3.05
CA ALA A 65 6.63 0.19 3.32
C ALA A 65 5.57 0.41 2.24
N SER A 66 4.60 -0.50 2.15
CA SER A 66 3.49 -0.42 1.18
C SER A 66 2.55 0.77 1.42
N TRP A 67 2.60 1.37 2.61
CA TRP A 67 1.81 2.56 2.97
C TRP A 67 2.56 3.88 2.77
N GLU A 68 3.85 3.85 2.42
CA GLU A 68 4.63 5.07 2.20
C GLU A 68 4.39 5.68 0.82
N ARG A 69 4.35 7.01 0.75
CA ARG A 69 4.11 7.77 -0.49
C ARG A 69 5.33 7.89 -1.40
N VAL A 70 6.47 7.35 -0.98
CA VAL A 70 7.72 7.34 -1.78
C VAL A 70 7.70 6.27 -2.87
N CYS A 71 6.76 5.33 -2.81
CA CYS A 71 6.65 4.26 -3.80
C CYS A 71 6.23 4.83 -5.17
N ALA A 72 7.09 4.69 -6.18
CA ALA A 72 6.78 5.10 -7.56
C ALA A 72 5.50 4.44 -8.11
N THR A 73 5.25 3.17 -7.75
CA THR A 73 4.00 2.48 -8.13
C THR A 73 2.78 3.15 -7.51
N PHE A 74 2.85 3.58 -6.24
CA PHE A 74 1.76 4.31 -5.59
C PHE A 74 1.51 5.64 -6.29
N THR A 75 2.55 6.43 -6.56
CA THR A 75 2.42 7.72 -7.27
C THR A 75 1.75 7.55 -8.63
N ARG A 76 2.20 6.59 -9.44
CA ARG A 76 1.58 6.27 -10.73
C ARG A 76 0.10 5.90 -10.57
N LYS A 77 -0.23 5.03 -9.62
CA LYS A 77 -1.60 4.61 -9.34
C LYS A 77 -2.50 5.76 -8.88
N CYS A 78 -1.95 6.71 -8.11
CA CYS A 78 -2.65 7.94 -7.72
C CYS A 78 -2.98 8.81 -8.93
N GLU A 79 -2.03 8.99 -9.86
CA GLU A 79 -2.27 9.75 -11.09
C GLU A 79 -3.31 9.09 -12.00
N GLU A 80 -3.27 7.76 -12.13
CA GLU A 80 -4.28 6.99 -12.86
C GLU A 80 -5.68 7.13 -12.25
N HIS A 81 -5.76 7.14 -10.92
CA HIS A 81 -7.03 7.21 -10.19
C HIS A 81 -7.61 8.63 -10.13
N ASP A 82 -6.76 9.66 -10.05
CA ASP A 82 -7.21 11.05 -10.00
C ASP A 82 -7.88 11.50 -11.31
N LYS A 83 -7.47 10.92 -12.45
CA LYS A 83 -8.03 11.20 -13.79
C LYS A 83 -9.44 10.63 -14.04
N ARG A 84 -9.95 9.74 -13.18
CA ARG A 84 -11.26 9.08 -13.36
C ARG A 84 -12.42 9.94 -12.90
#